data_AF-A0A1F9LUY0-F1
#
_entry.id   AF-A0A1F9LUY0-F1
#
_cell.length_a   1.000
_cell.length_b   1.000
_cell.length_c   1.000
_cell.angle_alpha   90.00
_cell.angle_beta   90.00
_cell.angle_gamma   90.00
#
_symmetry.space_group_name_H-M   'P 1'
#
loop_
_entity.id
_entity.type
_entity.pdbx_description
1 polymer ?
#
loop_
_entity_poly.entity_id
_entity_poly.type
_entity_poly.pdbx_seq_one_letter_code
_entity_poly.pdbx_strand_id
1 'polypeptide(L)'
;MMTNVLGGCGWVLLLIAFLLLASGQPASRTAFGYRLPANARDFWDMNLAHAALFSLFLALACGGTALFINRKRKRRKTDFYRVSPVIVMLLAILGIAAWFKFFYY
;
A
#
# COMPACT_ATOMS: atom_id res chain seq x y z
N MET A 1 16.05 -2.18 16.15
CA MET A 1 16.13 -0.97 15.29
C MET A 1 15.78 -1.28 13.84
N MET A 2 16.55 -2.12 13.12
CA MET A 2 16.33 -2.40 11.69
C MET A 2 14.91 -2.86 11.30
N THR A 3 14.28 -3.74 12.08
CA THR A 3 12.91 -4.22 11.80
C THR A 3 11.83 -3.16 12.03
N ASN A 4 12.08 -2.16 12.89
CA ASN A 4 11.18 -1.00 13.02
C ASN A 4 11.31 -0.05 11.84
N VAL A 5 12.53 0.16 11.34
CA VAL A 5 12.76 1.00 10.16
C VAL A 5 12.05 0.39 8.96
N LEU A 6 12.24 -0.90 8.70
CA LEU A 6 11.55 -1.60 7.60
C LEU A 6 10.03 -1.59 7.76
N GLY A 7 9.52 -1.76 8.99
CA GLY A 7 8.08 -1.64 9.28
C GLY A 7 7.55 -0.22 9.02
N GLY A 8 8.29 0.80 9.44
CA GLY A 8 7.97 2.21 9.19
C GLY A 8 7.97 2.56 7.71
N CYS A 9 9.00 2.13 6.96
CA CYS A 9 9.04 2.28 5.51
C CYS A 9 7.84 1.61 4.84
N GLY A 10 7.45 0.42 5.30
CA GLY A 10 6.26 -0.27 4.81
C GLY A 10 4.97 0.53 5.02
N TRP A 11 4.80 1.16 6.18
CA TRP A 11 3.66 2.05 6.43
C TRP A 11 3.66 3.30 5.55
N VAL A 12 4.82 3.93 5.35
CA VAL A 12 4.95 5.08 4.45
C VAL A 12 4.60 4.69 3.02
N LEU A 13 5.05 3.52 2.55
CA LEU A 13 4.71 3.02 1.21
C LEU A 13 3.22 2.72 1.06
N LEU A 14 2.55 2.19 2.10
CA LEU A 14 1.09 2.02 2.10
C LEU A 14 0.36 3.37 2.02
N LEU A 15 0.82 4.37 2.76
CA LEU A 15 0.26 5.72 2.70
C LEU A 15 0.42 6.33 1.30
N ILE A 16 1.61 6.20 0.72
CA ILE A 16 1.88 6.66 -0.66
C ILE A 16 0.96 5.95 -1.65
N ALA A 17 0.84 4.62 -1.57
CA ALA A 17 -0.06 3.86 -2.44
C ALA A 17 -1.51 4.35 -2.34
N PHE A 18 -1.99 4.61 -1.12
CA PHE A 18 -3.33 5.13 -0.88
C PHE A 18 -3.51 6.53 -1.48
N LEU A 19 -2.56 7.44 -1.28
CA LEU A 19 -2.62 8.80 -1.82
C LEU A 19 -2.58 8.81 -3.35
N LEU A 20 -1.73 7.98 -3.95
CA LEU A 20 -1.66 7.82 -5.41
C LEU A 20 -3.00 7.32 -5.96
N LEU A 21 -3.59 6.31 -5.34
CA LEU A 21 -4.89 5.79 -5.76
C LEU A 21 -6.02 6.82 -5.58
N ALA A 22 -6.04 7.53 -4.45
CA ALA A 22 -7.00 8.60 -4.19
C ALA A 22 -6.87 9.78 -5.15
N SER A 23 -5.65 10.08 -5.61
CA SER A 23 -5.42 11.13 -6.62
C SER A 23 -5.74 10.68 -8.05
N GLY A 24 -5.67 9.37 -8.31
CA GLY A 24 -5.94 8.78 -9.63
C GLY A 24 -7.42 8.54 -9.93
N GLN A 25 -8.31 8.69 -8.94
CA GLN A 25 -9.74 8.42 -9.10
C GLN A 25 -10.42 9.38 -10.09
N PRO A 26 -11.44 8.91 -10.86
CA PRO A 26 -12.16 9.75 -11.80
C PRO A 26 -12.98 10.82 -11.07
N ALA A 27 -13.07 11.99 -11.71
CA ALA A 27 -13.79 13.14 -11.18
C ALA A 27 -15.26 12.84 -10.86
N SER A 28 -15.91 12.01 -11.68
CA SER A 28 -17.29 11.55 -11.51
C SER A 28 -17.54 10.73 -10.24
N ARG A 29 -16.50 10.18 -9.60
CA ARG A 29 -16.61 9.44 -8.32
C ARG A 29 -16.23 10.27 -7.09
N THR A 30 -15.81 11.52 -7.25
CA THR A 30 -15.53 12.38 -6.10
C THR A 30 -16.84 12.91 -5.49
N ALA A 31 -17.01 12.74 -4.18
CA ALA A 31 -18.21 13.19 -3.45
C ALA A 31 -18.40 14.73 -3.47
N PHE A 32 -17.41 15.48 -3.97
CA PHE A 32 -17.42 16.94 -4.11
C PHE A 32 -17.84 17.36 -5.52
N GLY A 33 -19.01 16.90 -5.96
CA GLY A 33 -19.48 17.02 -7.35
C GLY A 33 -19.92 18.42 -7.81
N TYR A 34 -19.22 19.52 -7.51
CA TYR A 34 -19.77 20.85 -7.82
C TYR A 34 -18.91 21.90 -8.51
N ARG A 35 -17.63 21.69 -8.83
CA ARG A 35 -16.82 22.69 -9.59
C ARG A 35 -15.72 22.11 -10.48
N LEU A 36 -15.89 20.90 -11.00
CA LEU A 36 -14.91 20.35 -11.94
C LEU A 36 -15.20 20.89 -13.36
N PRO A 37 -14.19 21.47 -14.05
CA PRO A 37 -14.37 21.98 -15.41
C PRO A 37 -14.80 20.85 -16.37
N ALA A 38 -15.44 21.20 -17.48
CA ALA A 38 -15.99 20.25 -18.47
C ALA A 38 -14.98 19.23 -19.05
N ASN A 39 -13.69 19.38 -18.75
CA ASN A 39 -12.59 18.48 -19.14
C ASN A 39 -12.18 17.51 -18.01
N ALA A 40 -13.05 17.27 -17.03
CA ALA A 40 -12.78 16.36 -15.94
C ALA A 40 -12.62 14.93 -16.47
N ARG A 41 -11.58 14.23 -16.04
CA ARG A 41 -11.27 12.89 -16.54
C ARG A 41 -12.25 11.87 -15.94
N ASP A 42 -13.00 11.21 -16.81
CA ASP A 42 -13.95 10.15 -16.43
C ASP A 42 -13.33 8.76 -16.27
N PHE A 43 -12.04 8.63 -16.55
CA PHE A 43 -11.27 7.41 -16.38
C PHE A 43 -10.21 7.55 -15.28
N TRP A 44 -9.78 6.42 -14.74
CA TRP A 44 -8.69 6.35 -13.77
C TRP A 44 -7.37 6.75 -14.42
N ASP A 45 -6.50 7.46 -13.68
CA ASP A 45 -5.11 7.61 -14.09
C ASP A 45 -4.39 6.27 -13.98
N MET A 46 -4.20 5.59 -15.11
CA MET A 46 -3.50 4.32 -15.09
C MET A 46 -2.04 4.47 -14.66
N ASN A 47 -1.39 5.61 -14.89
CA ASN A 47 -0.01 5.82 -14.43
C ASN A 47 0.04 5.87 -12.89
N LEU A 48 -0.89 6.59 -12.25
CA LEU A 48 -0.97 6.65 -10.79
C LEU A 48 -1.44 5.32 -10.20
N ALA A 49 -2.37 4.61 -10.86
CA ALA A 49 -2.82 3.29 -10.43
C ALA A 49 -1.68 2.26 -10.46
N HIS A 50 -0.85 2.25 -11.52
CA HIS A 50 0.34 1.39 -11.60
C HIS A 50 1.41 1.80 -10.59
N ALA A 51 1.63 3.10 -10.36
CA ALA A 51 2.55 3.58 -9.32
C ALA A 51 2.09 3.19 -7.90
N ALA A 52 0.78 3.21 -7.64
CA ALA A 52 0.19 2.71 -6.42
C ALA A 52 0.43 1.20 -6.27
N LEU A 53 0.20 0.42 -7.33
CA LEU A 53 0.47 -1.02 -7.35
C LEU A 53 1.95 -1.33 -7.07
N PHE A 54 2.86 -0.61 -7.70
CA PHE A 54 4.30 -0.75 -7.45
C PHE A 54 4.67 -0.44 -5.99
N SER A 55 4.07 0.60 -5.42
CA SER A 55 4.25 0.95 -4.00
C SER A 55 3.75 -0.15 -3.05
N LEU A 56 2.65 -0.83 -3.39
CA LEU A 56 2.15 -1.98 -2.62
C LEU A 56 3.13 -3.17 -2.68
N PHE A 57 3.73 -3.47 -3.83
CA PHE A 57 4.76 -4.51 -3.93
C PHE A 57 6.00 -4.19 -3.10
N LEU A 58 6.43 -2.93 -3.08
CA LEU A 58 7.54 -2.50 -2.21
C LEU A 58 7.17 -2.62 -0.73
N ALA A 59 5.95 -2.24 -0.34
CA ALA A 59 5.46 -2.41 1.03
C ALA A 59 5.43 -3.88 1.44
N LEU A 60 5.00 -4.76 0.53
CA LEU A 60 5.00 -6.21 0.72
C LEU A 60 6.42 -6.75 0.93
N ALA A 61 7.38 -6.32 0.12
CA ALA A 61 8.79 -6.68 0.28
C ALA A 61 9.37 -6.19 1.62
N CYS A 62 9.04 -4.96 2.04
CA CYS A 62 9.46 -4.41 3.34
C CYS A 62 8.86 -5.21 4.51
N GLY A 63 7.57 -5.52 4.46
CA GLY A 63 6.90 -6.35 5.47
C GLY A 63 7.48 -7.77 5.53
N GLY A 64 7.66 -8.40 4.38
CA GLY A 64 8.24 -9.74 4.25
C GLY A 64 9.67 -9.83 4.76
N THR A 65 10.53 -8.89 4.39
CA THR A 65 11.92 -8.82 4.87
C THR A 65 12.00 -8.56 6.38
N ALA A 66 11.18 -7.64 6.90
CA ALA A 66 11.10 -7.40 8.35
C ALA A 66 10.65 -8.65 9.12
N LEU A 67 9.66 -9.39 8.60
CA LEU A 67 9.21 -10.66 9.18
C LEU A 67 10.26 -11.76 9.09
N PHE A 68 10.96 -11.86 7.97
CA PHE A 68 12.03 -12.84 7.78
C PHE A 68 13.18 -12.61 8.77
N ILE A 69 13.61 -11.35 8.93
CA ILE A 69 14.63 -10.96 9.91
C ILE A 69 14.13 -11.23 11.34
N ASN A 70 12.87 -10.88 11.64
CA ASN A 70 12.26 -11.20 12.94
C ASN A 70 12.25 -12.72 13.20
N ARG A 71 11.87 -13.54 12.21
CA ARG A 71 11.85 -15.01 12.33
C ARG A 71 13.24 -15.59 12.61
N LYS A 72 14.30 -15.03 12.03
CA LYS A 72 15.69 -15.44 12.34
C LYS A 72 16.13 -15.02 13.74
N ARG A 73 15.67 -13.87 14.25
CA ARG A 73 15.99 -13.37 15.61
C ARG A 73 15.25 -14.10 16.74
N LYS A 74 14.09 -14.69 16.45
CA LYS A 74 13.25 -15.49 17.37
C LYS A 74 13.92 -16.71 18.03
N ARG A 75 15.16 -17.06 17.70
CA ARG A 75 15.92 -18.03 18.49
C ARG A 75 16.26 -17.53 19.91
N ARG A 76 15.97 -16.26 20.25
CA ARG A 76 16.10 -15.71 21.61
C ARG A 76 14.72 -15.58 22.27
N LYS A 77 14.56 -16.18 23.46
CA LYS A 77 13.31 -16.45 24.20
C LYS A 77 12.51 -15.21 24.67
N THR A 78 12.99 -14.00 24.38
CA THR A 78 12.50 -12.73 24.97
C THR A 78 11.99 -11.68 23.97
N ASP A 79 12.00 -11.96 22.67
CA ASP A 79 11.55 -10.97 21.68
C ASP A 79 10.02 -11.02 21.47
N PHE A 80 9.32 -9.98 21.95
CA PHE A 80 7.90 -9.74 21.69
C PHE A 80 7.65 -9.62 20.18
N TYR A 81 6.56 -10.25 19.72
CA TYR A 81 6.13 -10.19 18.33
C TYR A 81 5.80 -8.75 17.93
N ARG A 82 6.57 -8.19 17.00
CA ARG A 82 6.19 -6.92 16.35
C ARG A 82 5.09 -7.24 15.35
N VAL A 83 3.85 -6.92 15.72
CA VAL A 83 2.66 -7.15 14.90
C VAL A 83 2.64 -6.23 13.66
N SER A 84 3.33 -5.08 13.73
CA SER A 84 3.32 -4.06 12.66
C SER A 84 3.71 -4.58 11.27
N PRO A 85 4.82 -5.32 11.05
CA PRO A 85 5.15 -5.86 9.72
C PRO A 85 4.14 -6.86 9.18
N VAL A 86 3.44 -7.59 10.07
CA VAL A 86 2.35 -8.50 9.68
C VAL A 86 1.20 -7.70 9.10
N ILE A 87 0.79 -6.62 9.79
CA ILE A 87 -0.29 -5.74 9.34
C ILE A 87 0.05 -5.12 7.98
N VAL A 88 1.27 -4.60 7.82
CA VAL A 88 1.72 -4.02 6.53
C VAL A 88 1.61 -5.04 5.40
N MET A 89 2.04 -6.28 5.64
CA MET A 89 2.00 -7.35 4.65
C MET A 89 0.55 -7.69 4.26
N LEU A 90 -0.34 -7.82 5.24
CA LEU A 90 -1.76 -8.10 5.00
C LEU A 90 -2.44 -6.97 4.21
N LEU A 91 -2.21 -5.71 4.59
CA LEU A 91 -2.77 -4.56 3.89
C LEU A 91 -2.25 -4.45 2.45
N ALA A 92 -0.95 -4.73 2.23
CA ALA A 92 -0.38 -4.76 0.89
C ALA A 92 -1.02 -5.86 0.01
N ILE A 93 -1.21 -7.07 0.55
CA ILE A 93 -1.88 -8.17 -0.17
C ILE A 93 -3.32 -7.78 -0.52
N LEU A 94 -4.07 -7.24 0.44
CA LEU A 94 -5.46 -6.81 0.20
C LEU A 94 -5.53 -5.69 -0.84
N GLY A 95 -4.62 -4.73 -0.80
CA GLY A 95 -4.53 -3.66 -1.80
C GLY A 95 -4.24 -4.18 -3.20
N ILE A 96 -3.30 -5.13 -3.34
CA ILE A 96 -2.98 -5.77 -4.62
C ILE A 96 -4.18 -6.55 -5.15
N ALA A 97 -4.83 -7.34 -4.29
CA ALA A 97 -6.03 -8.09 -4.66
C ALA A 97 -7.18 -7.15 -5.10
N ALA A 98 -7.38 -6.04 -4.39
CA ALA A 98 -8.36 -5.02 -4.76
C ALA A 98 -8.03 -4.36 -6.10
N TRP A 99 -6.76 -4.09 -6.37
CA TRP A 99 -6.31 -3.54 -7.65
C TRP A 99 -6.66 -4.48 -8.81
N PHE A 100 -6.31 -5.77 -8.70
CA PHE A 100 -6.63 -6.75 -9.76
C PHE A 100 -8.14 -6.90 -9.96
N LYS A 101 -8.92 -6.91 -8.87
CA LYS A 101 -10.38 -6.97 -8.96
C LYS A 101 -10.98 -5.75 -9.67
N PHE A 102 -10.37 -4.58 -9.55
CA PHE A 102 -10.93 -3.32 -10.06
C PHE A 102 -10.45 -2.97 -11.48
N PHE A 103 -9.24 -3.37 -11.85
CA PHE A 103 -8.62 -2.98 -13.12
C PHE A 103 -8.49 -4.12 -14.14
N TYR A 104 -8.60 -5.38 -13.72
CA TYR A 104 -8.45 -6.54 -14.61
C TYR A 104 -9.76 -7.30 -14.85
N TYR A 105 -10.79 -7.05 -14.03
CA TYR A 105 -12.17 -7.51 -14.20
C TYR A 105 -13.08 -6.31 -14.44
#